data_AF-A0A7C3GG90-F1
#
_entry.id   AF-A0A7C3GG90-F1
#
_cell.length_a   1.000
_cell.length_b   1.000
_cell.length_c   1.000
_cell.angle_alpha   90.00
_cell.angle_beta   90.00
_cell.angle_gamma   90.00
#
_symmetry.space_group_name_H-M   'P 1'
#
loop_
_entity.id
_entity.type
_entity.pdbx_description
1 polymer ?
#
loop_
_entity_poly.entity_id
_entity_poly.type
_entity_poly.pdbx_seq_one_letter_code
_entity_poly.pdbx_strand_id
1 'polypeptide(L)'
;MARRLILLGFLAGLVCLAPAQEAGRVYELPERPVFRADVVERITIAINYRHRSGPTRVDFKGTPLMPQASGEARVESKGGYIEIAAKFRNLKPAITFGAEYLTYVLWAITPEGRAANLGEIHLKGGRGKLEVTTELQFFGMVVTAEPYFAVRQPSDLVVLENEPRPDTKGRIDVIDAKYELLRRGRYKPLANPLNLTVDPKIPLDLYEARNAVQIARAVGADKYAEDTFLKALRALEQAEAYLARGAGSKPVAMLAREAVQTAEDAREIALRRREQERLKREREEAARREAEARRKAEEEARRRAEEERLRREREEAARKARLRAEQEAAARKRLEEELRKAREAARRAEERAKRAMELLKERTASFGQERARWEQERARREAEEAKRLKRLEELRRAELRVRLYSHLSRILFTRDTDEGLIIELPPELFERGKSELTVEGREKLAIVAGIMLANPGLVITPENADSQADPLTRTRLEEIR
;
A
#
# COMPACT_ATOMS: atom_id res chain seq x y z
N MET A 1 32.68 -46.81 46.24
CA MET A 1 33.96 -46.14 46.58
C MET A 1 34.36 -45.30 45.38
N ALA A 2 33.95 -44.03 45.29
CA ALA A 2 34.67 -42.86 45.78
C ALA A 2 36.09 -42.69 45.18
N ARG A 3 36.22 -41.89 44.12
CA ARG A 3 36.89 -40.55 44.13
C ARG A 3 37.23 -40.09 42.72
N ARG A 4 36.89 -38.83 42.43
CA ARG A 4 37.48 -38.00 41.38
C ARG A 4 38.96 -37.78 41.68
N LEU A 5 39.81 -37.66 40.65
CA LEU A 5 40.92 -36.72 40.69
C LEU A 5 41.27 -36.23 39.28
N ILE A 6 41.31 -34.91 39.16
CA ILE A 6 41.79 -34.12 38.04
C ILE A 6 43.32 -34.09 38.12
N LEU A 7 44.03 -34.27 37.01
CA LEU A 7 45.41 -33.79 36.88
C LEU A 7 45.56 -32.98 35.59
N LEU A 8 45.86 -31.69 35.78
CA LEU A 8 46.34 -30.75 34.79
C LEU A 8 47.80 -31.10 34.47
N GLY A 9 48.15 -31.23 33.18
CA GLY A 9 49.53 -31.33 32.72
C GLY A 9 49.73 -30.45 31.49
N PHE A 10 50.34 -29.28 31.70
CA PHE A 10 50.84 -28.37 30.68
C PHE A 10 52.19 -28.91 30.17
N LEU A 11 52.39 -29.09 28.85
CA LEU A 11 53.44 -28.44 28.04
C LEU A 11 53.62 -29.09 26.65
N ALA A 12 54.05 -28.23 25.71
CA ALA A 12 54.87 -28.50 24.52
C ALA A 12 54.19 -29.00 23.23
N GLY A 13 53.68 -28.02 22.46
CA GLY A 13 54.13 -27.72 21.10
C GLY A 13 54.36 -28.86 20.11
N LEU A 14 53.42 -29.00 19.16
CA LEU A 14 53.74 -29.11 17.73
C LEU A 14 52.47 -28.74 16.94
N VAL A 15 52.35 -27.49 16.49
CA VAL A 15 51.32 -27.11 15.51
C VAL A 15 51.83 -27.56 14.15
N CYS A 16 51.35 -28.71 13.68
CA CYS A 16 51.37 -29.04 12.26
C CYS A 16 50.40 -28.08 11.56
N LEU A 17 50.92 -27.03 10.93
CA LEU A 17 50.19 -26.30 9.89
C LEU A 17 50.00 -27.26 8.72
N ALA A 18 48.79 -27.82 8.58
CA ALA A 18 48.35 -28.35 7.31
C ALA A 18 48.21 -27.18 6.32
N PRO A 19 48.74 -27.27 5.08
CA PRO A 19 48.47 -26.26 4.08
C PRO A 19 46.96 -26.30 3.75
N ALA A 20 46.28 -25.18 4.02
CA ALA A 20 44.94 -24.94 3.55
C ALA A 20 44.97 -24.96 2.02
N GLN A 21 44.43 -26.02 1.44
CA GLN A 21 44.20 -26.12 0.01
C GLN A 21 43.09 -25.13 -0.32
N GLU A 22 43.46 -23.91 -0.72
CA GLU A 22 42.57 -22.95 -1.36
C GLU A 22 42.00 -23.62 -2.60
N ALA A 23 40.79 -24.16 -2.46
CA ALA A 23 39.97 -24.55 -3.58
C ALA A 23 39.75 -23.29 -4.43
N GLY A 24 40.47 -23.20 -5.55
CA GLY A 24 40.39 -22.10 -6.48
C GLY A 24 38.94 -21.85 -6.85
N ARG A 25 38.42 -20.69 -6.44
CA ARG A 25 37.20 -20.14 -7.02
C ARG A 25 37.43 -20.00 -8.52
N VAL A 26 36.72 -20.81 -9.29
CA VAL A 26 36.60 -20.63 -10.74
C VAL A 26 35.98 -19.25 -10.95
N TYR A 27 36.80 -18.29 -11.36
CA TYR A 27 36.30 -17.06 -11.94
C TYR A 27 35.77 -17.43 -13.32
N GLU A 28 34.46 -17.67 -13.43
CA GLU A 28 33.77 -17.60 -14.72
C GLU A 28 33.90 -16.17 -15.22
N LEU A 29 34.89 -15.94 -16.08
CA LEU A 29 34.92 -14.74 -16.90
C LEU A 29 33.62 -14.74 -17.73
N PRO A 30 32.87 -13.62 -17.78
CA PRO A 30 31.68 -13.55 -18.62
C PRO A 30 32.08 -13.94 -20.03
N GLU A 31 31.41 -14.95 -20.59
CA GLU A 31 31.62 -15.45 -21.95
C GLU A 31 31.65 -14.23 -22.88
N ARG A 32 32.86 -13.84 -23.30
CA ARG A 32 33.01 -12.97 -24.45
C ARG A 32 32.33 -13.71 -25.60
N PRO A 33 31.52 -13.06 -26.44
CA PRO A 33 30.91 -13.73 -27.58
C PRO A 33 32.03 -14.23 -28.49
N VAL A 34 32.43 -15.48 -28.28
CA VAL A 34 33.35 -16.20 -29.15
C VAL A 34 32.55 -16.42 -30.41
N PHE A 35 33.10 -15.95 -31.50
CA PHE A 35 32.60 -16.23 -32.83
C PHE A 35 32.41 -17.76 -32.92
N ARG A 36 31.17 -18.26 -32.94
CA ARG A 36 30.90 -19.64 -33.37
C ARG A 36 31.01 -19.68 -34.89
N ALA A 37 32.18 -19.32 -35.41
CA ALA A 37 32.64 -20.05 -36.57
C ALA A 37 32.90 -21.46 -36.02
N ASP A 38 32.25 -22.43 -36.64
CA ASP A 38 32.70 -23.81 -36.58
C ASP A 38 34.17 -23.80 -37.05
N VAL A 39 35.12 -23.71 -36.11
CA VAL A 39 36.56 -23.70 -36.37
C VAL A 39 37.10 -25.10 -36.11
N VAL A 40 37.91 -25.61 -37.03
CA VAL A 40 38.74 -26.81 -36.75
C VAL A 40 40.12 -26.30 -36.36
N GLU A 41 40.53 -26.61 -35.13
CA GLU A 41 41.91 -26.42 -34.73
C GLU A 41 42.76 -27.50 -35.41
N ARG A 42 43.79 -27.06 -36.15
CA ARG A 42 44.91 -27.92 -36.56
C ARG A 42 46.20 -27.36 -36.00
N ILE A 43 47.18 -28.26 -35.88
CA ILE A 43 48.53 -27.95 -35.44
C ILE A 43 49.44 -28.10 -36.64
N THR A 44 50.31 -27.12 -36.86
CA THR A 44 51.42 -27.23 -37.80
C THR A 44 52.72 -26.81 -37.14
N ILE A 45 53.85 -27.28 -37.70
CA ILE A 45 55.17 -26.99 -37.19
C ILE A 45 55.63 -25.63 -37.73
N ALA A 46 55.73 -24.64 -36.86
CA ALA A 46 56.33 -23.35 -37.21
C ALA A 46 57.86 -23.39 -37.09
N ILE A 47 58.55 -22.75 -38.04
CA ILE A 47 60.02 -22.68 -38.08
C ILE A 47 60.46 -21.22 -38.11
N ASN A 48 61.45 -20.87 -37.29
CA ASN A 48 62.04 -19.52 -37.28
C ASN A 48 63.19 -19.43 -38.29
N TYR A 49 62.96 -18.70 -39.38
CA TYR A 49 63.91 -18.53 -40.50
C TYR A 49 64.82 -17.30 -40.35
N ARG A 50 64.77 -16.58 -39.22
CA ARG A 50 65.41 -15.26 -39.01
C ARG A 50 66.95 -15.28 -39.01
N HIS A 51 67.57 -16.42 -38.69
CA HIS A 51 69.02 -16.48 -38.68
C HIS A 51 69.49 -16.50 -40.13
N ARG A 52 70.35 -15.55 -40.51
CA ARG A 52 70.95 -15.39 -41.86
C ARG A 52 71.88 -16.57 -42.21
N SER A 53 71.36 -17.78 -42.12
CA SER A 53 72.07 -19.06 -42.09
C SER A 53 72.20 -19.68 -43.48
N GLY A 54 71.92 -18.90 -44.52
CA GLY A 54 71.78 -19.39 -45.88
C GLY A 54 70.41 -20.07 -46.11
N PRO A 55 70.24 -20.72 -47.27
CA PRO A 55 68.99 -21.39 -47.61
C PRO A 55 68.72 -22.61 -46.72
N THR A 56 67.49 -22.72 -46.25
CA THR A 56 66.97 -23.86 -45.49
C THR A 56 65.98 -24.63 -46.36
N ARG A 57 65.97 -25.96 -46.23
CA ARG A 57 65.00 -26.83 -46.90
C ARG A 57 63.99 -27.37 -45.90
N VAL A 58 62.74 -27.48 -46.34
CA VAL A 58 61.61 -28.02 -45.58
C VAL A 58 60.81 -28.93 -46.51
N ASP A 59 60.36 -30.07 -46.00
CA ASP A 59 59.50 -30.97 -46.78
C ASP A 59 58.03 -30.66 -46.61
N PHE A 60 57.23 -31.17 -47.54
CA PHE A 60 55.78 -31.23 -47.41
C PHE A 60 55.32 -32.68 -47.48
N LYS A 61 54.50 -33.06 -46.51
CA LYS A 61 53.94 -34.40 -46.39
C LYS A 61 52.44 -34.38 -46.63
N GLY A 62 51.97 -35.37 -47.40
CA GLY A 62 50.55 -35.59 -47.64
C GLY A 62 49.80 -35.89 -46.35
N THR A 63 48.64 -35.25 -46.18
CA THR A 63 47.72 -35.52 -45.07
C THR A 63 46.80 -36.71 -45.42
N PRO A 64 45.92 -37.18 -44.52
CA PRO A 64 44.92 -38.20 -44.86
C PRO A 64 44.01 -37.85 -46.05
N LEU A 65 43.86 -36.56 -46.39
CA LEU A 65 43.09 -36.12 -47.56
C LEU A 65 43.84 -36.37 -48.88
N MET A 66 45.18 -36.36 -48.86
CA MET A 66 45.99 -36.65 -50.03
C MET A 66 47.33 -37.33 -49.67
N PRO A 67 47.32 -38.60 -49.23
CA PRO A 67 48.50 -39.24 -48.63
C PRO A 67 49.69 -39.38 -49.58
N GLN A 68 49.43 -39.44 -50.88
CA GLN A 68 50.46 -39.63 -51.91
C GLN A 68 51.12 -38.31 -52.35
N ALA A 69 50.56 -37.17 -51.94
CA ALA A 69 51.13 -35.87 -52.25
C ALA A 69 52.42 -35.64 -51.46
N SER A 70 53.38 -34.99 -52.10
CA SER A 70 54.63 -34.59 -51.47
C SER A 70 55.14 -33.29 -52.05
N GLY A 71 56.03 -32.62 -51.33
CA GLY A 71 56.70 -31.45 -51.85
C GLY A 71 57.98 -31.12 -51.09
N GLU A 72 58.69 -30.13 -51.60
CA GLU A 72 59.86 -29.53 -50.97
C GLU A 72 59.76 -28.00 -51.12
N ALA A 73 60.15 -27.27 -50.09
CA ALA A 73 60.39 -25.83 -50.15
C ALA A 73 61.84 -25.52 -49.82
N ARG A 74 62.41 -24.60 -50.60
CA ARG A 74 63.61 -23.87 -50.25
C ARG A 74 63.19 -22.51 -49.69
N VAL A 75 63.56 -22.24 -48.45
CA VAL A 75 63.27 -21.00 -47.74
C VAL A 75 64.58 -20.26 -47.51
N GLU A 76 64.67 -19.01 -47.96
CA GLU A 76 65.89 -18.23 -47.88
C GLU A 76 65.59 -16.84 -47.32
N SER A 77 66.21 -16.51 -46.17
CA SER A 77 66.12 -15.16 -45.61
C SER A 77 66.98 -14.19 -46.43
N LYS A 78 66.32 -13.19 -47.02
CA LYS A 78 66.94 -12.04 -47.68
C LYS A 78 66.94 -10.83 -46.75
N GLY A 79 67.43 -9.69 -47.23
CA GLY A 79 67.56 -8.43 -46.47
C GLY A 79 66.23 -7.74 -46.18
N GLY A 80 65.35 -8.37 -45.38
CA GLY A 80 64.07 -7.81 -44.94
C GLY A 80 62.83 -8.65 -45.26
N TYR A 81 62.99 -9.69 -46.09
CA TYR A 81 61.92 -10.63 -46.47
C TYR A 81 62.49 -12.04 -46.60
N ILE A 82 61.61 -13.02 -46.72
CA ILE A 82 61.93 -14.42 -46.97
C ILE A 82 61.41 -14.82 -48.34
N GLU A 83 62.29 -15.43 -49.14
CA GLU A 83 61.94 -16.08 -50.40
C GLU A 83 61.59 -17.54 -50.15
N ILE A 84 60.49 -17.99 -50.74
CA ILE A 84 60.02 -19.37 -50.66
C ILE A 84 59.89 -19.89 -52.09
N ALA A 85 60.67 -20.91 -52.42
CA ALA A 85 60.54 -21.65 -53.67
C ALA A 85 60.04 -23.07 -53.35
N ALA A 86 58.77 -23.32 -53.61
CA ALA A 86 58.09 -24.59 -53.32
C ALA A 86 57.81 -25.39 -54.60
N LYS A 87 57.97 -26.70 -54.51
CA LYS A 87 57.66 -27.68 -55.57
C LYS A 87 56.84 -28.80 -55.00
N PHE A 88 55.79 -29.19 -55.71
CA PHE A 88 54.84 -30.20 -55.28
C PHE A 88 54.65 -31.27 -56.35
N ARG A 89 54.34 -32.50 -55.91
CA ARG A 89 54.15 -33.68 -56.75
C ARG A 89 52.95 -34.49 -56.26
N ASN A 90 52.37 -35.26 -57.17
CA ASN A 90 51.21 -36.13 -56.94
C ASN A 90 49.97 -35.38 -56.43
N LEU A 91 49.82 -34.10 -56.78
CA LEU A 91 48.64 -33.32 -56.46
C LEU A 91 47.50 -33.66 -57.43
N LYS A 92 46.40 -34.20 -56.91
CA LYS A 92 45.17 -34.40 -57.71
C LYS A 92 44.51 -33.04 -57.99
N PRO A 93 43.70 -32.88 -59.04
CA PRO A 93 42.91 -31.67 -59.26
C PRO A 93 42.07 -31.30 -58.03
N ALA A 94 42.01 -30.01 -57.65
CA ALA A 94 41.28 -29.56 -56.46
C ALA A 94 39.80 -29.91 -56.50
N ILE A 95 39.21 -29.93 -57.70
CA ILE A 95 37.81 -30.32 -57.95
C ILE A 95 37.45 -31.72 -57.45
N THR A 96 38.45 -32.59 -57.20
CA THR A 96 38.22 -33.91 -56.59
C THR A 96 37.68 -33.84 -55.16
N PHE A 97 37.80 -32.69 -54.49
CA PHE A 97 37.22 -32.45 -53.16
C PHE A 97 35.80 -31.87 -53.21
N GLY A 98 35.33 -31.42 -54.39
CA GLY A 98 34.04 -30.79 -54.61
C GLY A 98 34.09 -29.82 -55.79
N ALA A 99 32.94 -29.57 -56.43
CA ALA A 99 32.82 -28.66 -57.58
C ALA A 99 33.19 -27.20 -57.23
N GLU A 100 33.08 -26.86 -55.96
CA GLU A 100 33.41 -25.56 -55.40
C GLU A 100 34.91 -25.32 -55.23
N TYR A 101 35.77 -26.34 -55.29
CA TYR A 101 37.22 -26.23 -55.09
C TYR A 101 37.96 -26.24 -56.43
N LEU A 102 38.67 -25.16 -56.74
CA LEU A 102 39.25 -24.94 -58.06
C LEU A 102 40.78 -24.91 -58.05
N THR A 103 41.39 -24.51 -56.93
CA THR A 103 42.83 -24.32 -56.85
C THR A 103 43.42 -24.77 -55.52
N TYR A 104 44.75 -24.76 -55.42
CA TYR A 104 45.48 -24.95 -54.18
C TYR A 104 46.19 -23.67 -53.79
N VAL A 105 46.15 -23.33 -52.51
CA VAL A 105 46.83 -22.15 -51.97
C VAL A 105 47.87 -22.59 -50.96
N LEU A 106 49.06 -22.00 -51.05
CA LEU A 106 50.09 -22.12 -50.02
C LEU A 106 49.85 -21.05 -48.95
N TRP A 107 49.86 -21.45 -47.69
CA TRP A 107 49.69 -20.56 -46.55
C TRP A 107 50.92 -20.56 -45.66
N ALA A 108 51.22 -19.40 -45.06
CA ALA A 108 52.10 -19.29 -43.91
C ALA A 108 51.26 -19.15 -42.64
N ILE A 109 51.57 -19.95 -41.62
CA ILE A 109 50.87 -19.98 -40.33
C ILE A 109 51.82 -19.51 -39.24
N THR A 110 51.56 -18.39 -38.58
CA THR A 110 52.40 -17.92 -37.46
C THR A 110 52.12 -18.73 -36.19
N PRO A 111 53.04 -18.77 -35.21
CA PRO A 111 52.81 -19.43 -33.91
C PRO A 111 51.57 -18.91 -33.17
N GLU A 112 51.19 -17.65 -33.39
CA GLU A 112 49.99 -17.03 -32.82
C GLU A 112 48.70 -17.45 -33.57
N GLY A 113 48.80 -18.33 -34.56
CA GLY A 113 47.67 -18.86 -35.33
C GLY A 113 47.23 -18.01 -36.51
N ARG A 114 47.98 -16.97 -36.89
CA ARG A 114 47.63 -16.13 -38.03
C ARG A 114 47.98 -16.84 -39.35
N ALA A 115 46.99 -17.04 -40.19
CA ALA A 115 47.20 -17.50 -41.56
C ALA A 115 47.45 -16.33 -42.52
N ALA A 116 48.44 -16.47 -43.40
CA ALA A 116 48.74 -15.54 -44.49
C ALA A 116 48.78 -16.30 -45.81
N ASN A 117 47.98 -15.87 -46.78
CA ASN A 117 47.97 -16.44 -48.13
C ASN A 117 49.27 -16.07 -48.84
N LEU A 118 50.09 -17.06 -49.17
CA LEU A 118 51.35 -16.87 -49.87
C LEU A 118 51.19 -16.91 -51.40
N GLY A 119 50.20 -17.64 -51.90
CA GLY A 119 49.87 -17.64 -53.32
C GLY A 119 49.30 -18.96 -53.85
N GLU A 120 48.85 -18.90 -55.10
CA GLU A 120 48.20 -19.98 -55.82
C GLU A 120 49.19 -20.96 -56.46
N ILE A 121 48.99 -22.26 -56.23
CA ILE A 121 49.79 -23.32 -56.84
C ILE A 121 49.15 -23.75 -58.17
N HIS A 122 49.74 -23.30 -59.26
CA HIS A 122 49.30 -23.69 -60.61
C HIS A 122 49.70 -25.13 -60.89
N LEU A 123 48.72 -26.00 -61.13
CA LEU A 123 48.93 -27.43 -61.39
C LEU A 123 49.09 -27.75 -62.86
N LYS A 124 50.11 -28.55 -63.18
CA LYS A 124 50.33 -29.13 -64.51
C LYS A 124 50.70 -30.62 -64.40
N GLY A 125 49.74 -31.50 -64.68
CA GLY A 125 49.95 -32.95 -64.68
C GLY A 125 50.43 -33.48 -63.31
N GLY A 126 49.76 -33.07 -62.24
CA GLY A 126 50.05 -33.48 -60.87
C GLY A 126 51.29 -32.83 -60.23
N ARG A 127 51.93 -31.89 -60.93
CA ARG A 127 53.06 -31.11 -60.43
C ARG A 127 52.66 -29.65 -60.24
N GLY A 128 53.15 -29.04 -59.17
CA GLY A 128 52.96 -27.62 -58.87
C GLY A 128 54.30 -26.95 -58.53
N LYS A 129 54.43 -25.67 -58.85
CA LYS A 129 55.56 -24.84 -58.46
C LYS A 129 55.04 -23.47 -58.02
N LEU A 130 55.64 -22.91 -56.97
CA LEU A 130 55.31 -21.57 -56.48
C LEU A 130 56.59 -20.89 -55.98
N GLU A 131 56.79 -19.64 -56.38
CA GLU A 131 57.88 -18.77 -55.91
C GLU A 131 57.28 -17.48 -55.38
N VAL A 132 57.44 -17.22 -54.09
CA VAL A 132 56.73 -16.17 -53.35
C VAL A 132 57.65 -15.56 -52.30
N THR A 133 57.32 -14.35 -51.86
CA THR A 133 58.02 -13.66 -50.77
C THR A 133 57.09 -13.39 -49.60
N THR A 134 57.63 -13.37 -48.38
CA THR A 134 56.89 -13.01 -47.17
C THR A 134 57.75 -12.20 -46.21
N GLU A 135 57.12 -11.31 -45.45
CA GLU A 135 57.77 -10.56 -44.36
C GLU A 135 57.77 -11.36 -43.05
N LEU A 136 57.01 -12.46 -42.98
CA LEU A 136 56.98 -13.34 -41.82
C LEU A 136 58.33 -14.01 -41.62
N GLN A 137 58.85 -13.98 -40.39
CA GLN A 137 60.13 -14.62 -40.05
C GLN A 137 59.96 -15.95 -39.32
N PHE A 138 58.79 -16.16 -38.71
CA PHE A 138 58.47 -17.36 -37.94
C PHE A 138 57.10 -17.86 -38.37
N PHE A 139 57.08 -18.99 -39.10
CA PHE A 139 55.84 -19.56 -39.62
C PHE A 139 56.00 -21.04 -40.00
N GLY A 140 54.88 -21.77 -39.95
CA GLY A 140 54.70 -23.06 -40.61
C GLY A 140 54.08 -22.86 -42.00
N MET A 141 54.10 -23.89 -42.84
CA MET A 141 53.52 -23.84 -44.18
C MET A 141 52.53 -24.97 -44.40
N VAL A 142 51.36 -24.65 -44.94
CA VAL A 142 50.32 -25.64 -45.28
C VAL A 142 49.75 -25.37 -46.66
N VAL A 143 49.28 -26.42 -47.32
CA VAL A 143 48.58 -26.30 -48.61
C VAL A 143 47.15 -26.75 -48.45
N THR A 144 46.21 -25.93 -48.90
CA THR A 144 44.77 -26.19 -48.82
C THR A 144 44.13 -26.18 -50.20
N ALA A 145 43.05 -26.96 -50.36
CA ALA A 145 42.17 -26.83 -51.52
C ALA A 145 41.22 -25.64 -51.28
N GLU A 146 41.14 -24.73 -52.25
CA GLU A 146 40.40 -23.47 -52.13
C GLU A 146 39.46 -23.23 -53.31
N PRO A 147 38.39 -22.46 -53.10
CA PRO A 147 37.44 -22.14 -54.17
C PRO A 147 37.98 -21.17 -55.21
N TYR A 148 38.96 -20.34 -54.84
CA TYR A 148 39.66 -19.38 -55.69
C TYR A 148 40.92 -18.87 -54.98
N PHE A 149 41.89 -18.33 -55.73
CA PHE A 149 43.20 -17.97 -55.18
C PHE A 149 43.22 -16.87 -54.10
N ALA A 150 42.28 -15.92 -54.12
CA ALA A 150 42.36 -14.71 -53.29
C ALA A 150 41.72 -14.84 -51.90
N VAL A 151 41.33 -16.05 -51.48
CA VAL A 151 40.74 -16.28 -50.15
C VAL A 151 41.64 -15.74 -49.03
N ARG A 152 41.02 -15.15 -47.99
CA ARG A 152 41.74 -14.60 -46.82
C ARG A 152 41.88 -15.55 -45.64
N GLN A 153 41.14 -16.65 -45.65
CA GLN A 153 41.18 -17.66 -44.60
C GLN A 153 41.26 -19.06 -45.22
N PRO A 154 42.15 -19.93 -44.73
CA PRO A 154 42.30 -21.29 -45.24
C PRO A 154 41.07 -22.14 -44.95
N SER A 155 40.72 -23.00 -45.90
CA SER A 155 39.75 -24.07 -45.70
C SER A 155 40.33 -25.20 -44.85
N ASP A 156 39.46 -26.01 -44.25
CA ASP A 156 39.86 -27.22 -43.52
C ASP A 156 40.37 -28.36 -44.42
N LEU A 157 40.42 -28.18 -45.74
CA LEU A 157 40.95 -29.14 -46.71
C LEU A 157 42.47 -29.04 -46.86
N VAL A 158 43.17 -29.25 -45.76
CA VAL A 158 44.64 -29.26 -45.74
C VAL A 158 45.15 -30.56 -46.36
N VAL A 159 45.82 -30.45 -47.52
CA VAL A 159 46.33 -31.60 -48.30
C VAL A 159 47.82 -31.86 -48.09
N LEU A 160 48.58 -30.82 -47.74
CA LEU A 160 49.99 -30.92 -47.38
C LEU A 160 50.29 -30.06 -46.16
N GLU A 161 51.16 -30.57 -45.29
CA GLU A 161 51.69 -29.87 -44.13
C GLU A 161 53.23 -29.92 -44.19
N ASN A 162 53.89 -28.88 -43.71
CA ASN A 162 55.34 -28.84 -43.70
C ASN A 162 55.92 -29.78 -42.64
N GLU A 163 57.02 -30.45 -43.00
CA GLU A 163 57.77 -31.35 -42.11
C GLU A 163 59.24 -30.88 -42.10
N PRO A 164 59.82 -30.57 -40.93
CA PRO A 164 61.23 -30.21 -40.83
C PRO A 164 62.10 -31.43 -41.17
N ARG A 165 63.18 -31.18 -41.92
CA ARG A 165 64.21 -32.18 -42.21
C ARG A 165 65.28 -32.16 -41.11
N PRO A 166 66.06 -33.25 -40.95
CA PRO A 166 67.23 -33.23 -40.06
C PRO A 166 68.26 -32.14 -40.39
N ASP A 167 68.34 -31.72 -41.65
CA ASP A 167 69.22 -30.64 -42.14
C ASP A 167 68.54 -29.26 -42.19
N THR A 168 67.29 -29.13 -41.71
CA THR A 168 66.61 -27.83 -41.60
C THR A 168 67.35 -26.96 -40.58
N LYS A 169 68.17 -26.01 -41.08
CA LYS A 169 68.96 -25.10 -40.26
C LYS A 169 68.08 -24.05 -39.55
N GLY A 170 68.26 -23.95 -38.24
CA GLY A 170 67.59 -23.03 -37.33
C GLY A 170 67.57 -23.67 -35.94
N ARG A 171 67.57 -22.88 -34.85
CA ARG A 171 67.21 -23.45 -33.54
C ARG A 171 65.75 -23.87 -33.71
N ILE A 172 65.51 -25.18 -33.67
CA ILE A 172 64.19 -25.80 -33.82
C ILE A 172 63.39 -25.43 -32.56
N ASP A 173 63.01 -24.16 -32.44
CA ASP A 173 61.95 -23.72 -31.54
C ASP A 173 60.65 -24.11 -32.25
N VAL A 174 60.41 -25.43 -32.34
CA VAL A 174 59.16 -25.97 -32.87
C VAL A 174 58.11 -25.71 -31.82
N ILE A 175 57.28 -24.73 -32.12
CA ILE A 175 56.07 -24.47 -31.37
C ILE A 175 54.95 -24.99 -32.24
N ASP A 176 54.08 -25.79 -31.62
CA ASP A 176 52.80 -26.18 -32.19
C ASP A 176 52.00 -24.91 -32.47
N ALA A 177 51.95 -24.50 -33.73
CA ALA A 177 51.12 -23.40 -34.15
C ALA A 177 49.70 -23.91 -34.31
N LYS A 178 48.85 -23.60 -33.32
CA LYS A 178 47.40 -23.79 -33.44
C LYS A 178 46.84 -22.72 -34.34
N TYR A 179 46.12 -23.11 -35.38
CA TYR A 179 45.48 -22.16 -36.28
C TYR A 179 44.03 -22.51 -36.54
N GLU A 180 43.22 -21.47 -36.70
CA GLU A 180 41.80 -21.58 -36.96
C GLU A 180 41.57 -21.83 -38.45
N LEU A 181 41.10 -23.03 -38.78
CA LEU A 181 40.62 -23.36 -40.12
C LEU A 181 39.12 -23.12 -40.21
N LEU A 182 38.69 -22.59 -41.35
CA LEU A 182 37.25 -22.53 -41.65
C LEU A 182 36.73 -23.95 -41.87
N ARG A 183 35.84 -24.45 -41.00
CA ARG A 183 35.19 -25.75 -41.19
C ARG A 183 34.46 -25.82 -42.54
N ARG A 184 34.51 -27.01 -43.12
CA ARG A 184 33.66 -27.49 -44.20
C ARG A 184 32.20 -27.17 -43.87
N GLY A 185 31.61 -26.24 -44.60
CA GLY A 185 30.30 -25.69 -44.23
C GLY A 185 30.13 -24.21 -44.54
N ARG A 186 31.20 -23.43 -44.54
CA ARG A 186 31.16 -22.00 -44.90
C ARG A 186 31.23 -21.75 -46.41
N TYR A 187 31.67 -22.76 -47.15
CA TYR A 187 31.59 -22.87 -48.61
C TYR A 187 30.55 -23.92 -49.07
N LYS A 188 29.68 -24.42 -48.17
CA LYS A 188 28.62 -25.40 -48.51
C LYS A 188 27.74 -24.87 -49.64
N PRO A 189 27.15 -25.78 -50.44
CA PRO A 189 26.86 -25.56 -51.85
C PRO A 189 25.84 -24.46 -51.99
N LEU A 190 26.33 -23.29 -52.38
CA LEU A 190 25.48 -22.23 -52.90
C LEU A 190 25.23 -22.58 -54.34
N ALA A 191 24.43 -23.63 -54.53
CA ALA A 191 23.96 -24.15 -55.81
C ALA A 191 24.93 -23.84 -56.96
N ASN A 192 26.14 -24.40 -56.93
CA ASN A 192 27.15 -24.10 -57.94
C ASN A 192 26.55 -24.51 -59.30
N PRO A 193 26.20 -23.57 -60.19
CA PRO A 193 25.67 -23.87 -61.52
C PRO A 193 26.81 -24.11 -62.51
N LEU A 194 28.06 -24.04 -62.06
CA LEU A 194 29.19 -24.53 -62.83
C LEU A 194 29.00 -26.04 -62.95
N ASN A 195 28.64 -26.50 -64.14
CA ASN A 195 28.65 -27.92 -64.49
C ASN A 195 29.87 -28.58 -63.87
N LEU A 196 29.68 -29.78 -63.31
CA LEU A 196 30.72 -30.63 -62.67
C LEU A 196 31.94 -30.95 -63.54
N THR A 197 32.00 -30.38 -64.74
CA THR A 197 33.04 -30.50 -65.75
C THR A 197 33.57 -29.13 -66.12
N VAL A 198 34.83 -28.87 -65.75
CA VAL A 198 35.61 -27.72 -66.24
C VAL A 198 35.77 -27.86 -67.75
N ASP A 199 35.15 -26.97 -68.54
CA ASP A 199 35.43 -26.83 -69.96
C ASP A 199 36.88 -26.35 -70.15
N PRO A 200 37.76 -27.14 -70.80
CA PRO A 200 39.16 -26.77 -71.04
C PRO A 200 39.34 -25.49 -71.85
N LYS A 201 38.30 -25.03 -72.56
CA LYS A 201 38.32 -23.78 -73.34
C LYS A 201 38.19 -22.53 -72.48
N ILE A 202 37.73 -22.67 -71.24
CA ILE A 202 37.55 -21.55 -70.31
C ILE A 202 38.76 -21.48 -69.37
N PRO A 203 39.46 -20.32 -69.27
CA PRO A 203 40.56 -20.15 -68.34
C PRO A 203 40.14 -20.39 -66.88
N LEU A 204 41.04 -20.98 -66.07
CA LEU A 204 40.80 -21.25 -64.65
C LEU A 204 40.41 -19.97 -63.89
N ASP A 205 41.09 -18.85 -64.16
CA ASP A 205 40.81 -17.56 -63.51
C ASP A 205 39.32 -17.16 -63.66
N LEU A 206 38.70 -17.45 -64.81
CA LEU A 206 37.30 -17.10 -65.03
C LEU A 206 36.35 -17.99 -64.23
N TYR A 207 36.69 -19.27 -64.03
CA TYR A 207 35.93 -20.14 -63.12
C TYR A 207 36.04 -19.66 -61.68
N GLU A 208 37.24 -19.28 -61.25
CA GLU A 208 37.47 -18.71 -59.92
C GLU A 208 36.68 -17.42 -59.72
N ALA A 209 36.63 -16.53 -60.73
CA ALA A 209 35.85 -15.30 -60.70
C ALA A 209 34.35 -15.56 -60.56
N ARG A 210 33.82 -16.50 -61.34
CA ARG A 210 32.41 -16.92 -61.23
C ARG A 210 32.11 -17.46 -59.84
N ASN A 211 32.98 -18.31 -59.31
CA ASN A 211 32.81 -18.92 -57.99
C ASN A 211 32.88 -17.86 -56.87
N ALA A 212 33.85 -16.95 -56.93
CA ALA A 212 34.03 -15.87 -55.96
C ALA A 212 32.80 -14.94 -55.90
N VAL A 213 32.27 -14.53 -57.05
CA VAL A 213 31.05 -13.69 -57.12
C VAL A 213 29.84 -14.43 -56.55
N GLN A 214 29.67 -15.72 -56.86
CA GLN A 214 28.56 -16.50 -56.32
C GLN A 214 28.66 -16.66 -54.80
N ILE A 215 29.84 -16.98 -54.27
CA ILE A 215 30.09 -17.08 -52.83
C ILE A 215 29.87 -15.75 -52.13
N ALA A 216 30.31 -14.63 -52.74
CA ALA A 216 30.08 -13.29 -52.19
C ALA A 216 28.57 -12.97 -52.13
N ARG A 217 27.81 -13.21 -53.21
CA ARG A 217 26.36 -12.98 -53.24
C ARG A 217 25.65 -13.76 -52.14
N ALA A 218 26.00 -15.03 -52.01
CA ALA A 218 25.38 -15.93 -51.06
C ALA A 218 25.56 -15.56 -49.58
N VAL A 219 26.67 -14.91 -49.22
CA VAL A 219 26.85 -14.37 -47.86
C VAL A 219 26.13 -13.03 -47.67
N GLY A 220 25.43 -12.54 -48.69
CA GLY A 220 24.67 -11.30 -48.71
C GLY A 220 25.50 -10.09 -49.14
N ALA A 221 26.56 -10.25 -49.95
CA ALA A 221 27.38 -9.11 -50.38
C ALA A 221 26.63 -8.13 -51.28
N ASP A 222 25.61 -8.59 -52.01
CA ASP A 222 24.66 -7.75 -52.73
C ASP A 222 23.89 -6.78 -51.81
N LYS A 223 23.61 -7.17 -50.57
CA LYS A 223 22.92 -6.34 -49.57
C LYS A 223 23.89 -5.56 -48.67
N TYR A 224 24.92 -6.24 -48.18
CA TYR A 224 25.81 -5.70 -47.14
C TYR A 224 27.05 -5.02 -47.72
N ALA A 225 27.38 -5.23 -48.99
CA ALA A 225 28.58 -4.67 -49.64
C ALA A 225 28.29 -4.26 -51.09
N GLU A 226 27.09 -3.74 -51.36
CA GLU A 226 26.53 -3.52 -52.70
C GLU A 226 27.51 -2.86 -53.68
N ASP A 227 28.10 -1.71 -53.32
CA ASP A 227 29.04 -0.99 -54.20
C ASP A 227 30.25 -1.84 -54.62
N THR A 228 30.85 -2.55 -53.65
CA THR A 228 32.02 -3.41 -53.90
C THR A 228 31.59 -4.65 -54.70
N PHE A 229 30.44 -5.22 -54.38
CA PHE A 229 29.90 -6.38 -55.07
C PHE A 229 29.56 -6.06 -56.54
N LEU A 230 28.98 -4.89 -56.83
CA LEU A 230 28.71 -4.43 -58.19
C LEU A 230 29.98 -4.22 -59.01
N LYS A 231 31.08 -3.78 -58.40
CA LYS A 231 32.38 -3.70 -59.08
C LYS A 231 32.89 -5.08 -59.47
N ALA A 232 32.79 -6.06 -58.56
CA ALA A 232 33.17 -7.45 -58.86
C ALA A 232 32.33 -8.03 -60.01
N LEU A 233 31.02 -7.78 -60.03
CA LEU A 233 30.12 -8.21 -61.10
C LEU A 233 30.53 -7.60 -62.45
N ARG A 234 30.79 -6.29 -62.50
CA ARG A 234 31.21 -5.61 -63.74
C ARG A 234 32.53 -6.17 -64.27
N ALA A 235 33.52 -6.42 -63.40
CA ALA A 235 34.78 -7.01 -63.79
C ALA A 235 34.58 -8.44 -64.36
N LEU A 236 33.71 -9.25 -63.73
CA LEU A 236 33.36 -10.57 -64.23
C LEU A 236 32.66 -10.50 -65.60
N GLU A 237 31.65 -9.65 -65.75
CA GLU A 237 30.92 -9.47 -67.02
C GLU A 237 31.86 -9.04 -68.16
N GLN A 238 32.82 -8.16 -67.88
CA GLN A 238 33.83 -7.75 -68.85
C GLN A 238 34.78 -8.90 -69.21
N ALA A 239 35.20 -9.71 -68.24
CA ALA A 239 36.02 -10.90 -68.49
C ALA A 239 35.29 -11.91 -69.38
N GLU A 240 33.99 -12.14 -69.14
CA GLU A 240 33.14 -13.00 -69.95
C GLU A 240 32.95 -12.45 -71.36
N ALA A 241 32.77 -11.13 -71.51
CA ALA A 241 32.67 -10.48 -72.81
C ALA A 241 33.97 -10.61 -73.63
N TYR A 242 35.15 -10.50 -72.98
CA TYR A 242 36.44 -10.73 -73.64
C TYR A 242 36.62 -12.18 -74.09
N LEU A 243 36.18 -13.16 -73.28
CA LEU A 243 36.19 -14.56 -73.67
C LEU A 243 35.29 -14.79 -74.89
N ALA A 244 34.05 -14.28 -74.85
CA ALA A 244 33.07 -14.46 -75.93
C ALA A 244 33.53 -13.87 -77.27
N ARG A 245 34.30 -12.78 -77.24
CA ARG A 245 34.86 -12.13 -78.43
C ARG A 245 36.21 -12.70 -78.88
N GLY A 246 36.77 -13.69 -78.17
CA GLY A 246 38.05 -14.29 -78.50
C GLY A 246 39.25 -13.35 -78.33
N ALA A 247 39.21 -12.41 -77.39
CA ALA A 247 40.24 -11.39 -77.19
C ALA A 247 41.58 -11.91 -76.60
N GLY A 248 41.72 -13.23 -76.45
CA GLY A 248 42.88 -13.88 -75.86
C GLY A 248 42.78 -14.07 -74.34
N SER A 249 43.67 -14.88 -73.77
CA SER A 249 43.61 -15.27 -72.35
C SER A 249 44.04 -14.17 -71.39
N LYS A 250 44.95 -13.27 -71.80
CA LYS A 250 45.50 -12.24 -70.90
C LYS A 250 44.45 -11.22 -70.43
N PRO A 251 43.63 -10.60 -71.32
CA PRO A 251 42.59 -9.67 -70.86
C PRO A 251 41.53 -10.35 -70.00
N VAL A 252 41.17 -11.60 -70.33
CA VAL A 252 40.23 -12.41 -69.54
C VAL A 252 40.79 -12.65 -68.14
N ALA A 253 42.04 -13.13 -68.02
CA ALA A 253 42.67 -13.41 -66.74
C ALA A 253 42.83 -12.14 -65.89
N MET A 254 43.22 -11.01 -66.49
CA MET A 254 43.36 -9.74 -65.77
C MET A 254 42.06 -9.32 -65.07
N LEU A 255 40.95 -9.28 -65.81
CA LEU A 255 39.65 -8.90 -65.25
C LEU A 255 39.04 -9.98 -64.36
N ALA A 256 39.29 -11.25 -64.64
CA ALA A 256 38.85 -12.34 -63.78
C ALA A 256 39.54 -12.27 -62.40
N ARG A 257 40.86 -12.00 -62.35
CA ARG A 257 41.58 -11.81 -61.08
C ARG A 257 41.10 -10.57 -60.32
N GLU A 258 40.82 -9.47 -61.02
CA GLU A 258 40.20 -8.29 -60.42
C GLU A 258 38.82 -8.62 -59.82
N ALA A 259 37.99 -9.37 -60.55
CA ALA A 259 36.69 -9.82 -60.08
C ALA A 259 36.80 -10.70 -58.82
N VAL A 260 37.75 -11.65 -58.79
CA VAL A 260 37.99 -12.52 -57.61
C VAL A 260 38.38 -11.69 -56.39
N GLN A 261 39.35 -10.80 -56.51
CA GLN A 261 39.82 -9.97 -55.39
C GLN A 261 38.70 -9.06 -54.88
N THR A 262 38.00 -8.40 -55.80
CA THR A 262 36.88 -7.50 -55.46
C THR A 262 35.70 -8.25 -54.84
N ALA A 263 35.43 -9.48 -55.29
CA ALA A 263 34.39 -10.33 -54.71
C ALA A 263 34.75 -10.78 -53.29
N GLU A 264 36.02 -11.14 -53.03
CA GLU A 264 36.47 -11.47 -51.67
C GLU A 264 36.39 -10.24 -50.74
N ASP A 265 36.74 -9.04 -51.22
CA ASP A 265 36.53 -7.80 -50.48
C ASP A 265 35.05 -7.58 -50.12
N ALA A 266 34.16 -7.75 -51.10
CA ALA A 266 32.72 -7.62 -50.89
C ALA A 266 32.21 -8.65 -49.87
N ARG A 267 32.68 -9.90 -49.95
CA ARG A 267 32.35 -10.98 -49.02
C ARG A 267 32.79 -10.64 -47.59
N GLU A 268 34.01 -10.14 -47.39
CA GLU A 268 34.50 -9.75 -46.08
C GLU A 268 33.69 -8.60 -45.48
N ILE A 269 33.46 -7.54 -46.27
CA ILE A 269 32.61 -6.41 -45.85
C ILE A 269 31.23 -6.91 -45.45
N ALA A 270 30.65 -7.82 -46.23
CA ALA A 270 29.34 -8.38 -45.95
C ALA A 270 29.28 -9.12 -44.62
N LEU A 271 30.26 -10.02 -44.38
CA LEU A 271 30.37 -10.76 -43.13
C LEU A 271 30.55 -9.81 -41.93
N ARG A 272 31.42 -8.80 -42.07
CA ARG A 272 31.66 -7.81 -41.02
C ARG A 272 30.42 -6.97 -40.70
N ARG A 273 29.71 -6.47 -41.70
CA ARG A 273 28.49 -5.65 -41.49
C ARG A 273 27.34 -6.48 -40.93
N ARG A 274 27.18 -7.72 -41.39
CA ARG A 274 26.16 -8.65 -40.85
C ARG A 274 26.42 -8.94 -39.37
N GLU A 275 27.68 -9.12 -38.99
CA GLU A 275 28.06 -9.33 -37.60
C GLU A 275 27.83 -8.07 -36.75
N GLN A 276 28.18 -6.89 -37.26
CA GLN A 276 27.89 -5.62 -36.59
C GLN A 276 26.38 -5.41 -36.38
N GLU A 277 25.55 -5.78 -37.36
CA GLU A 277 24.09 -5.73 -37.23
C GLU A 277 23.59 -6.70 -36.16
N ARG A 278 24.11 -7.94 -36.13
CA ARG A 278 23.78 -8.93 -35.10
C ARG A 278 24.12 -8.42 -33.70
N LEU A 279 25.36 -7.95 -33.49
CA LEU A 279 25.82 -7.40 -32.21
C LEU A 279 25.01 -6.16 -31.79
N LYS A 280 24.62 -5.32 -32.75
CA LYS A 280 23.75 -4.17 -32.49
C LYS A 280 22.37 -4.62 -32.02
N ARG A 281 21.74 -5.59 -32.71
CA ARG A 281 20.44 -6.16 -32.31
C ARG A 281 20.50 -6.78 -30.91
N GLU A 282 21.54 -7.55 -30.61
CA GLU A 282 21.73 -8.15 -29.28
C GLU A 282 21.87 -7.09 -28.19
N ARG A 283 22.61 -6.00 -28.45
CA ARG A 283 22.72 -4.86 -27.53
C ARG A 283 21.38 -4.15 -27.33
N GLU A 284 20.63 -3.92 -28.41
CA GLU A 284 19.31 -3.30 -28.34
C GLU A 284 18.31 -4.18 -27.57
N GLU A 285 18.32 -5.49 -27.80
CA GLU A 285 17.50 -6.45 -27.06
C GLU A 285 17.90 -6.55 -25.59
N ALA A 286 19.19 -6.54 -25.28
CA ALA A 286 19.69 -6.48 -23.90
C ALA A 286 19.24 -5.18 -23.20
N ALA A 287 19.38 -4.02 -23.86
CA ALA A 287 18.93 -2.74 -23.34
C ALA A 287 17.41 -2.69 -23.13
N ARG A 288 16.62 -3.28 -24.05
CA ARG A 288 15.16 -3.41 -23.89
C ARG A 288 14.80 -4.28 -22.68
N ARG A 289 15.46 -5.43 -22.50
CA ARG A 289 15.25 -6.30 -21.33
C ARG A 289 15.61 -5.60 -20.03
N GLU A 290 16.71 -4.87 -20.01
CA GLU A 290 17.11 -4.10 -18.83
C GLU A 290 16.11 -2.97 -18.52
N ALA A 291 15.67 -2.21 -19.53
CA ALA A 291 14.67 -1.16 -19.35
C ALA A 291 13.32 -1.72 -18.87
N GLU A 292 12.88 -2.87 -19.39
CA GLU A 292 11.67 -3.54 -18.93
C GLU A 292 11.80 -4.03 -17.49
N ALA A 293 12.94 -4.63 -17.13
CA ALA A 293 13.22 -5.05 -15.75
C ALA A 293 13.23 -3.86 -14.78
N ARG A 294 13.86 -2.74 -15.16
CA ARG A 294 13.86 -1.49 -14.38
C ARG A 294 12.45 -0.95 -14.22
N ARG A 295 11.64 -0.91 -15.29
CA ARG A 295 10.23 -0.48 -15.21
C ARG A 295 9.41 -1.35 -14.26
N LYS A 296 9.55 -2.68 -14.34
CA LYS A 296 8.85 -3.60 -13.43
C LYS A 296 9.29 -3.38 -11.98
N ALA A 297 10.59 -3.21 -11.73
CA ALA A 297 11.12 -2.93 -10.40
C ALA A 297 10.62 -1.57 -9.86
N GLU A 298 10.56 -0.53 -10.70
CA GLU A 298 10.01 0.78 -10.34
C GLU A 298 8.50 0.71 -10.05
N GLU A 299 7.73 -0.02 -10.86
CA GLU A 299 6.29 -0.23 -10.64
C GLU A 299 6.04 -1.01 -9.33
N GLU A 300 6.84 -2.04 -9.05
CA GLU A 300 6.76 -2.79 -7.80
C GLU A 300 7.15 -1.92 -6.60
N ALA A 301 8.21 -1.12 -6.71
CA ALA A 301 8.61 -0.17 -5.67
C ALA A 301 7.53 0.88 -5.41
N ARG A 302 6.88 1.40 -6.46
CA ARG A 302 5.74 2.33 -6.35
C ARG A 302 4.55 1.68 -5.64
N ARG A 303 4.19 0.43 -5.99
CA ARG A 303 3.12 -0.30 -5.31
C ARG A 303 3.42 -0.52 -3.82
N ARG A 304 4.63 -0.97 -3.49
CA ARG A 304 5.06 -1.15 -2.09
C ARG A 304 5.02 0.17 -1.32
N ALA A 305 5.47 1.27 -1.91
CA ALA A 305 5.42 2.59 -1.29
C ALA A 305 3.99 3.09 -1.07
N GLU A 306 3.07 2.83 -2.01
CA GLU A 306 1.65 3.17 -1.87
C GLU A 306 0.95 2.32 -0.80
N GLU A 307 1.21 1.00 -0.77
CA GLU A 307 0.72 0.11 0.28
C GLU A 307 1.22 0.54 1.66
N GLU A 308 2.51 0.91 1.78
CA GLU A 308 3.07 1.42 3.02
C GLU A 308 2.43 2.76 3.43
N ARG A 309 2.20 3.67 2.48
CA ARG A 309 1.51 4.94 2.73
C ARG A 309 0.09 4.70 3.25
N LEU A 310 -0.69 3.86 2.57
CA LEU A 310 -2.05 3.50 2.99
C LEU A 310 -2.07 2.83 4.37
N ARG A 311 -1.08 1.99 4.67
CA ARG A 311 -0.94 1.38 5.99
C ARG A 311 -0.68 2.44 7.07
N ARG A 312 0.25 3.37 6.84
CA ARG A 312 0.54 4.47 7.76
C ARG A 312 -0.68 5.35 7.99
N GLU A 313 -1.42 5.70 6.94
CA GLU A 313 -2.67 6.46 7.05
C GLU A 313 -3.74 5.73 7.89
N ARG A 314 -3.90 4.41 7.69
CA ARG A 314 -4.82 3.59 8.50
C ARG A 314 -4.39 3.51 9.96
N GLU A 315 -3.10 3.34 10.23
CA GLU A 315 -2.54 3.31 11.58
C GLU A 315 -2.76 4.67 12.28
N GLU A 316 -2.54 5.79 11.58
CA GLU A 316 -2.82 7.13 12.10
C GLU A 316 -4.32 7.38 12.33
N ALA A 317 -5.18 6.96 11.41
CA ALA A 317 -6.63 7.08 11.55
C ALA A 317 -7.13 6.25 12.74
N ALA A 318 -6.64 5.02 12.90
CA ALA A 318 -6.95 4.16 14.05
C ALA A 318 -6.47 4.79 15.36
N ARG A 319 -5.28 5.39 15.39
CA ARG A 319 -4.75 6.11 16.55
C ARG A 319 -5.62 7.32 16.91
N LYS A 320 -6.02 8.14 15.92
CA LYS A 320 -6.92 9.27 16.12
C LYS A 320 -8.30 8.83 16.63
N ALA A 321 -8.85 7.74 16.08
CA ALA A 321 -10.13 7.19 16.53
C ALA A 321 -10.06 6.67 17.97
N ARG A 322 -8.98 5.96 18.34
CA ARG A 322 -8.74 5.52 19.73
C ARG A 322 -8.66 6.70 20.69
N LEU A 323 -7.91 7.73 20.35
CA LEU A 323 -7.78 8.93 21.18
C LEU A 323 -9.14 9.62 21.38
N ARG A 324 -9.96 9.75 20.32
CA ARG A 324 -11.32 10.31 20.42
C ARG A 324 -12.22 9.44 21.30
N ALA A 325 -12.19 8.12 21.12
CA ALA A 325 -12.97 7.20 21.95
C ALA A 325 -12.57 7.27 23.43
N GLU A 326 -11.27 7.38 23.74
CA GLU A 326 -10.77 7.60 25.10
C GLU A 326 -11.24 8.95 25.68
N GLN A 327 -11.19 10.02 24.88
CA GLN A 327 -11.71 11.34 25.29
C GLN A 327 -13.21 11.31 25.55
N GLU A 328 -14.01 10.68 24.68
CA GLU A 328 -15.45 10.51 24.87
C GLU A 328 -15.76 9.66 26.10
N ALA A 329 -15.05 8.55 26.31
CA ALA A 329 -15.20 7.72 27.50
C ALA A 329 -14.84 8.50 28.78
N ALA A 330 -13.76 9.29 28.76
CA ALA A 330 -13.39 10.15 29.88
C ALA A 330 -14.43 11.25 30.13
N ALA A 331 -14.98 11.86 29.09
CA ALA A 331 -16.05 12.85 29.20
C ALA A 331 -17.34 12.24 29.76
N ARG A 332 -17.73 11.05 29.30
CA ARG A 332 -18.87 10.29 29.84
C ARG A 332 -18.69 9.98 31.32
N LYS A 333 -17.51 9.47 31.73
CA LYS A 333 -17.19 9.22 33.14
C LYS A 333 -17.30 10.49 33.98
N ARG A 334 -16.76 11.62 33.50
CA ARG A 334 -16.88 12.92 34.18
C ARG A 334 -18.34 13.36 34.33
N LEU A 335 -19.14 13.21 33.27
CA LEU A 335 -20.56 13.55 33.30
C LEU A 335 -21.35 12.65 34.26
N GLU A 336 -21.06 11.35 34.29
CA GLU A 336 -21.65 10.42 35.26
C GLU A 336 -21.29 10.78 36.70
N GLU A 337 -20.04 11.14 36.97
CA GLU A 337 -19.61 11.61 38.29
C GLU A 337 -20.31 12.93 38.69
N GLU A 338 -20.42 13.89 37.78
CA GLU A 338 -21.16 15.14 37.96
C GLU A 338 -22.63 14.88 38.27
N LEU A 339 -23.30 14.01 37.48
CA LEU A 339 -24.68 13.59 37.72
C LEU A 339 -24.86 12.91 39.07
N ARG A 340 -23.92 12.06 39.48
CA ARG A 340 -23.95 11.42 40.80
C ARG A 340 -23.86 12.46 41.91
N LYS A 341 -22.90 13.38 41.83
CA LYS A 341 -22.75 14.49 42.79
C LYS A 341 -24.00 15.37 42.84
N ALA A 342 -24.59 15.70 41.69
CA ALA A 342 -25.82 16.48 41.60
C ALA A 342 -27.02 15.75 42.24
N ARG A 343 -27.17 14.44 42.01
CA ARG A 343 -28.20 13.62 42.65
C ARG A 343 -28.03 13.54 44.17
N GLU A 344 -26.80 13.38 44.65
CA GLU A 344 -26.49 13.40 46.08
C GLU A 344 -26.80 14.78 46.71
N ALA A 345 -26.44 15.87 46.02
CA ALA A 345 -26.76 17.23 46.46
C ALA A 345 -28.28 17.48 46.50
N ALA A 346 -29.02 17.02 45.49
CA ALA A 346 -30.47 17.12 45.43
C ALA A 346 -31.14 16.33 46.58
N ARG A 347 -30.69 15.08 46.85
CA ARG A 347 -31.17 14.31 48.01
C ARG A 347 -30.93 15.03 49.34
N ARG A 348 -29.72 15.58 49.54
CA ARG A 348 -29.40 16.36 50.75
C ARG A 348 -30.27 17.62 50.86
N ALA A 349 -30.57 18.28 49.76
CA ALA A 349 -31.46 19.45 49.74
C ALA A 349 -32.90 19.07 50.08
N GLU A 350 -33.40 17.95 49.55
CA GLU A 350 -34.73 17.43 49.84
C GLU A 350 -34.88 17.03 51.33
N GLU A 351 -33.87 16.36 51.89
CA GLU A 351 -33.84 16.04 53.33
C GLU A 351 -33.85 17.29 54.20
N ARG A 352 -33.09 18.33 53.83
CA ARG A 352 -33.11 19.63 54.52
C ARG A 352 -34.48 20.30 54.43
N ALA A 353 -35.12 20.27 53.25
CA ALA A 353 -36.44 20.83 53.05
C ALA A 353 -37.52 20.10 53.88
N LYS A 354 -37.47 18.75 53.92
CA LYS A 354 -38.37 17.94 54.77
C LYS A 354 -38.22 18.29 56.25
N ARG A 355 -36.98 18.35 56.77
CA ARG A 355 -36.71 18.74 58.16
C ARG A 355 -37.21 20.15 58.48
N ALA A 356 -36.99 21.10 57.57
CA ALA A 356 -37.47 22.47 57.74
C ALA A 356 -39.01 22.54 57.79
N MET A 357 -39.69 21.76 56.94
CA MET A 357 -41.15 21.70 56.90
C MET A 357 -41.75 21.04 58.15
N GLU A 358 -41.07 20.04 58.70
CA GLU A 358 -41.47 19.35 59.94
C GLU A 358 -41.34 20.28 61.17
N LEU A 359 -40.22 21.00 61.30
CA LEU A 359 -40.04 22.05 62.31
C LEU A 359 -41.10 23.15 62.21
N LEU A 360 -41.49 23.52 60.99
CA LEU A 360 -42.52 24.54 60.76
C LEU A 360 -43.90 24.02 61.20
N LYS A 361 -44.23 22.75 60.91
CA LYS A 361 -45.46 22.10 61.38
C LYS A 361 -45.54 22.05 62.90
N GLU A 362 -44.49 21.61 63.58
CA GLU A 362 -44.44 21.56 65.05
C GLU A 362 -44.69 22.95 65.66
N ARG A 363 -44.01 23.99 65.13
CA ARG A 363 -44.17 25.36 65.59
C ARG A 363 -45.58 25.90 65.35
N THR A 364 -46.21 25.58 64.23
CA THR A 364 -47.61 25.97 63.98
C THR A 364 -48.60 25.25 64.88
N ALA A 365 -48.36 23.97 65.21
CA ALA A 365 -49.22 23.20 66.10
C ALA A 365 -49.16 23.72 67.54
N SER A 366 -47.98 24.13 68.03
CA SER A 366 -47.84 24.70 69.37
C SER A 366 -48.60 26.03 69.54
N PHE A 367 -48.52 26.92 68.54
CA PHE A 367 -49.30 28.17 68.54
C PHE A 367 -50.81 27.92 68.47
N GLY A 368 -51.25 26.89 67.73
CA GLY A 368 -52.66 26.51 67.66
C GLY A 368 -53.23 26.00 68.99
N GLN A 369 -52.45 25.21 69.73
CA GLN A 369 -52.86 24.69 71.05
C GLN A 369 -52.95 25.78 72.12
N GLU A 370 -52.06 26.77 72.08
CA GLU A 370 -52.05 27.86 73.06
C GLU A 370 -53.24 28.82 72.88
N ARG A 371 -53.61 29.12 71.62
CA ARG A 371 -54.81 29.91 71.30
C ARG A 371 -56.11 29.27 71.79
N ALA A 372 -56.28 27.96 71.58
CA ALA A 372 -57.50 27.26 71.97
C ALA A 372 -57.71 27.21 73.50
N ARG A 373 -56.63 27.19 74.29
CA ARG A 373 -56.72 27.24 75.76
C ARG A 373 -57.25 28.59 76.26
N TRP A 374 -56.77 29.69 75.67
CA TRP A 374 -57.21 31.04 76.02
C TRP A 374 -58.68 31.31 75.71
N GLU A 375 -59.19 30.79 74.59
CA GLU A 375 -60.59 30.95 74.20
C GLU A 375 -61.56 30.20 75.13
N GLN A 376 -61.19 29.00 75.60
CA GLN A 376 -62.03 28.22 76.51
C GLN A 376 -62.16 28.85 77.91
N GLU A 377 -61.11 29.51 78.41
CA GLU A 377 -61.14 30.12 79.74
C GLU A 377 -62.02 31.38 79.78
N ARG A 378 -62.02 32.18 78.70
CA ARG A 378 -62.92 33.34 78.57
C ARG A 378 -64.40 32.93 78.59
N ALA A 379 -64.78 31.92 77.80
CA ALA A 379 -66.17 31.50 77.69
C ALA A 379 -66.76 30.97 79.00
N ARG A 380 -65.94 30.36 79.88
CA ARG A 380 -66.38 29.88 81.20
C ARG A 380 -66.76 31.02 82.15
N ARG A 381 -66.00 32.13 82.16
CA ARG A 381 -66.25 33.26 83.07
C ARG A 381 -67.53 34.00 82.72
N GLU A 382 -67.79 34.22 81.44
CA GLU A 382 -68.99 34.94 80.96
C GLU A 382 -70.29 34.15 81.28
N ALA A 383 -70.25 32.81 81.29
CA ALA A 383 -71.42 31.97 81.60
C ALA A 383 -71.80 31.92 83.09
N GLU A 384 -70.86 32.13 84.01
CA GLU A 384 -71.14 32.13 85.45
C GLU A 384 -71.78 33.44 85.93
N GLU A 385 -71.36 34.58 85.40
CA GLU A 385 -71.92 35.89 85.78
C GLU A 385 -73.39 36.03 85.36
N ALA A 386 -73.75 35.57 84.15
CA ALA A 386 -75.11 35.63 83.64
C ALA A 386 -76.11 34.82 84.49
N LYS A 387 -75.68 33.68 85.05
CA LYS A 387 -76.53 32.86 85.92
C LYS A 387 -76.78 33.50 87.28
N ARG A 388 -75.82 34.29 87.78
CA ARG A 388 -75.91 34.92 89.11
C ARG A 388 -76.89 36.08 89.15
N LEU A 389 -76.95 36.88 88.08
CA LEU A 389 -77.86 38.03 87.96
C LEU A 389 -79.34 37.61 87.91
N LYS A 390 -79.66 36.58 87.12
CA LYS A 390 -81.05 36.14 86.93
C LYS A 390 -81.72 35.64 88.22
N ARG A 391 -80.96 34.95 89.07
CA ARG A 391 -81.47 34.40 90.34
C ARG A 391 -81.77 35.48 91.39
N LEU A 392 -81.12 36.65 91.31
CA LEU A 392 -81.36 37.76 92.24
C LEU A 392 -82.65 38.53 91.93
N GLU A 393 -83.05 38.63 90.66
CA GLU A 393 -84.29 39.32 90.28
C GLU A 393 -85.55 38.53 90.63
N GLU A 394 -85.54 37.20 90.45
CA GLU A 394 -86.69 36.35 90.76
C GLU A 394 -87.07 36.39 92.25
N LEU A 395 -86.07 36.41 93.13
CA LEU A 395 -86.29 36.50 94.59
C LEU A 395 -86.92 37.83 95.01
N ARG A 396 -86.47 38.95 94.43
CA ARG A 396 -87.00 40.29 94.75
C ARG A 396 -88.47 40.43 94.36
N ARG A 397 -88.88 39.84 93.24
CA ARG A 397 -90.26 39.95 92.75
C ARG A 397 -91.23 39.16 93.63
N ALA A 398 -90.83 37.99 94.12
CA ALA A 398 -91.65 37.18 95.02
C ALA A 398 -91.89 37.85 96.39
N GLU A 399 -90.86 38.48 96.96
CA GLU A 399 -90.97 39.16 98.26
C GLU A 399 -91.92 40.37 98.23
N LEU A 400 -91.89 41.14 97.14
CA LEU A 400 -92.76 42.30 96.96
C LEU A 400 -94.25 41.90 96.90
N ARG A 401 -94.56 40.78 96.24
CA ARG A 401 -95.92 40.26 96.06
C ARG A 401 -96.58 39.90 97.39
N VAL A 402 -95.87 39.19 98.26
CA VAL A 402 -96.37 38.79 99.60
C VAL A 402 -96.66 40.01 100.47
N ARG A 403 -95.77 41.01 100.45
CA ARG A 403 -95.95 42.24 101.23
C ARG A 403 -97.20 43.02 100.80
N LEU A 404 -97.41 43.18 99.50
CA LEU A 404 -98.57 43.92 98.97
C LEU A 404 -99.90 43.23 99.30
N TYR A 405 -99.96 41.90 99.17
CA TYR A 405 -101.17 41.14 99.51
C TYR A 405 -101.59 41.35 100.96
N SER A 406 -100.64 41.28 101.90
CA SER A 406 -100.90 41.47 103.33
C SER A 406 -101.42 42.87 103.66
N HIS A 407 -100.89 43.91 103.00
CA HIS A 407 -101.31 45.29 103.25
C HIS A 407 -102.68 45.60 102.67
N LEU A 408 -102.96 45.14 101.43
CA LEU A 408 -104.21 45.42 100.73
C LEU A 408 -105.39 44.65 101.34
N SER A 409 -105.19 43.38 101.69
CA SER A 409 -106.24 42.50 102.26
C SER A 409 -106.81 43.01 103.60
N ARG A 410 -106.08 43.88 104.31
CA ARG A 410 -106.55 44.49 105.57
C ARG A 410 -107.58 45.60 105.36
N ILE A 411 -107.62 46.18 104.16
CA ILE A 411 -108.43 47.38 103.87
C ILE A 411 -109.63 46.98 103.02
N LEU A 412 -109.36 46.25 101.94
CA LEU A 412 -110.34 45.75 100.99
C LEU A 412 -110.05 44.29 100.69
N PHE A 413 -111.09 43.53 100.38
CA PHE A 413 -110.93 42.11 100.08
C PHE A 413 -110.01 41.96 98.86
N THR A 414 -108.89 41.25 99.03
CA THR A 414 -107.86 41.08 98.01
C THR A 414 -107.63 39.60 97.76
N ARG A 415 -107.46 39.21 96.50
CA ARG A 415 -107.16 37.83 96.07
C ARG A 415 -105.81 37.78 95.35
N ASP A 416 -105.02 36.73 95.60
CA ASP A 416 -103.78 36.45 94.87
C ASP A 416 -104.07 35.41 93.78
N THR A 417 -103.66 35.71 92.55
CA THR A 417 -103.87 34.86 91.36
C THR A 417 -102.53 34.58 90.67
N ASP A 418 -102.43 33.78 89.62
CA ASP A 418 -101.13 33.60 88.95
C ASP A 418 -100.61 34.90 88.30
N GLU A 419 -101.52 35.79 87.90
CA GLU A 419 -101.22 37.02 87.16
C GLU A 419 -101.01 38.25 88.05
N GLY A 420 -101.57 38.28 89.26
CA GLY A 420 -101.39 39.42 90.16
C GLY A 420 -102.28 39.39 91.41
N LEU A 421 -102.36 40.55 92.08
CA LEU A 421 -103.26 40.79 93.21
C LEU A 421 -104.49 41.57 92.72
N ILE A 422 -105.69 41.06 93.01
CA ILE A 422 -106.98 41.64 92.61
C ILE A 422 -107.68 42.16 93.86
N ILE A 423 -108.18 43.41 93.84
CA ILE A 423 -108.89 44.04 94.96
C ILE A 423 -110.37 44.18 94.58
N GLU A 424 -111.28 43.63 95.39
CA GLU A 424 -112.72 43.70 95.19
C GLU A 424 -113.31 44.89 95.95
N LEU A 425 -114.17 45.68 95.27
CA LEU A 425 -114.77 46.90 95.82
C LEU A 425 -116.25 46.68 96.13
N PRO A 426 -116.64 46.59 97.41
CA PRO A 426 -118.03 46.36 97.80
C PRO A 426 -118.94 47.58 97.51
N PRO A 427 -120.21 47.37 97.11
CA PRO A 427 -121.13 48.45 96.72
C PRO A 427 -121.50 49.40 97.87
N GLU A 428 -121.28 49.01 99.12
CA GLU A 428 -121.51 49.80 100.33
C GLU A 428 -120.53 50.98 100.47
N LEU A 429 -119.42 50.98 99.73
CA LEU A 429 -118.49 52.12 99.69
C LEU A 429 -119.10 53.37 99.01
N PHE A 430 -120.29 53.25 98.41
CA PHE A 430 -120.96 54.32 97.67
C PHE A 430 -122.31 54.70 98.31
N GLU A 431 -122.69 55.98 98.21
CA GLU A 431 -124.01 56.44 98.65
C GLU A 431 -125.13 55.68 97.94
N ARG A 432 -126.22 55.37 98.68
CA ARG A 432 -127.28 54.49 98.20
C ARG A 432 -127.94 55.07 96.94
N GLY A 433 -127.85 54.33 95.83
CA GLY A 433 -128.38 54.74 94.53
C GLY A 433 -127.56 55.80 93.79
N LYS A 434 -126.38 56.16 94.30
CA LYS A 434 -125.47 57.15 93.71
C LYS A 434 -124.09 56.55 93.43
N SER A 435 -123.28 57.27 92.65
CA SER A 435 -121.88 56.96 92.34
C SER A 435 -120.88 57.62 93.30
N GLU A 436 -121.33 58.56 94.13
CA GLU A 436 -120.49 59.25 95.09
C GLU A 436 -120.07 58.28 96.20
N LEU A 437 -118.77 58.25 96.50
CA LEU A 437 -118.26 57.46 97.62
C LEU A 437 -118.80 58.01 98.94
N THR A 438 -119.21 57.11 99.83
CA THR A 438 -119.46 57.46 101.23
C THR A 438 -118.17 57.96 101.88
N VAL A 439 -118.28 58.66 102.99
CA VAL A 439 -117.10 59.12 103.75
C VAL A 439 -116.17 57.95 104.06
N GLU A 440 -116.72 56.81 104.51
CA GLU A 440 -115.95 55.59 104.77
C GLU A 440 -115.33 54.99 103.49
N GLY A 441 -116.03 55.05 102.36
CA GLY A 441 -115.53 54.59 101.06
C GLY A 441 -114.31 55.37 100.56
N ARG A 442 -114.33 56.70 100.71
CA ARG A 442 -113.20 57.56 100.36
C ARG A 442 -111.98 57.28 101.21
N GLU A 443 -112.14 57.08 102.52
CA GLU A 443 -111.04 56.77 103.42
C GLU A 443 -110.36 55.44 103.07
N LYS A 444 -111.13 54.38 102.81
CA LYS A 444 -110.58 53.06 102.45
C LYS A 444 -109.81 53.09 101.13
N LEU A 445 -110.34 53.75 100.10
CA LEU A 445 -109.66 53.86 98.80
C LEU A 445 -108.43 54.77 98.86
N ALA A 446 -108.45 55.85 99.66
CA ALA A 446 -107.28 56.70 99.87
C ALA A 446 -106.09 55.93 100.48
N ILE A 447 -106.35 55.00 101.40
CA ILE A 447 -105.30 54.15 101.98
C ILE A 447 -104.74 53.17 100.93
N VAL A 448 -105.59 52.56 100.10
CA VAL A 448 -105.14 51.69 99.00
C VAL A 448 -104.28 52.45 97.99
N ALA A 449 -104.70 53.66 97.60
CA ALA A 449 -103.91 54.53 96.72
C ALA A 449 -102.56 54.90 97.34
N GLY A 450 -102.50 55.13 98.65
CA GLY A 450 -101.26 55.37 99.39
C GLY A 450 -100.29 54.18 99.35
N ILE A 451 -100.78 52.95 99.49
CA ILE A 451 -99.96 51.73 99.37
C ILE A 451 -99.40 51.57 97.96
N MET A 452 -100.20 51.89 96.93
CA MET A 452 -99.78 51.81 95.53
C MET A 452 -98.70 52.85 95.20
N LEU A 453 -98.85 54.10 95.66
CA LEU A 453 -97.86 55.15 95.47
C LEU A 453 -96.51 54.83 96.14
N ALA A 454 -96.53 54.14 97.29
CA ALA A 454 -95.33 53.73 97.98
C ALA A 454 -94.53 52.63 97.25
N ASN A 455 -95.10 51.98 96.22
CA ASN A 455 -94.48 50.89 95.46
C ASN A 455 -94.46 51.23 93.96
N PRO A 456 -93.55 52.12 93.50
CA PRO A 456 -93.45 52.52 92.11
C PRO A 456 -93.08 51.33 91.21
N GLY A 457 -93.76 51.20 90.07
CA GLY A 457 -93.57 50.09 89.11
C GLY A 457 -94.67 49.03 89.12
N LEU A 458 -95.68 49.15 89.99
CA LEU A 458 -96.90 48.36 89.90
C LEU A 458 -97.78 48.83 88.73
N VAL A 459 -98.31 47.88 87.96
CA VAL A 459 -99.26 48.13 86.88
C VAL A 459 -100.65 47.79 87.39
N ILE A 460 -101.56 48.78 87.39
CA ILE A 460 -102.93 48.62 87.89
C ILE A 460 -103.89 48.62 86.71
N THR A 461 -104.79 47.64 86.68
CA THR A 461 -105.80 47.49 85.62
C THR A 461 -107.18 47.23 86.27
N PRO A 462 -108.23 47.98 85.94
CA PRO A 462 -109.57 47.73 86.46
C PRO A 462 -110.21 46.53 85.74
N GLU A 463 -110.81 45.63 86.51
CA GLU A 463 -111.45 44.40 86.03
C GLU A 463 -112.97 44.57 86.09
N ASN A 464 -113.61 44.85 84.95
CA ASN A 464 -115.08 44.81 84.62
C ASN A 464 -115.51 45.93 83.65
N ALA A 465 -114.89 45.98 82.46
CA ALA A 465 -115.27 46.89 81.37
C ALA A 465 -116.35 46.32 80.43
N ASP A 466 -117.10 45.29 80.85
CA ASP A 466 -118.01 44.57 79.96
C ASP A 466 -119.39 45.22 79.81
N SER A 467 -119.93 45.11 78.60
CA SER A 467 -121.03 45.88 77.99
C SER A 467 -122.45 45.60 78.50
N GLN A 468 -122.59 45.02 79.70
CA GLN A 468 -123.88 44.82 80.39
C GLN A 468 -123.93 45.38 81.81
N ALA A 469 -122.85 46.03 82.30
CA ALA A 469 -122.84 46.64 83.63
C ALA A 469 -123.85 47.80 83.72
N ASP A 470 -124.63 47.82 84.79
CA ASP A 470 -125.61 48.87 85.10
C ASP A 470 -124.93 50.25 85.02
N PRO A 471 -125.57 51.30 84.47
CA PRO A 471 -124.93 52.60 84.26
C PRO A 471 -124.25 53.15 85.51
N LEU A 472 -124.80 52.85 86.69
CA LEU A 472 -124.26 53.26 87.97
C LEU A 472 -122.87 52.67 88.27
N THR A 473 -122.57 51.42 87.87
CA THR A 473 -121.28 50.76 88.12
C THR A 473 -120.15 51.36 87.30
N ARG A 474 -120.44 51.79 86.07
CA ARG A 474 -119.47 52.50 85.24
C ARG A 474 -119.13 53.87 85.81
N THR A 475 -120.15 54.63 86.21
CA THR A 475 -119.94 55.92 86.86
C THR A 475 -119.15 55.77 88.17
N ARG A 476 -119.34 54.67 88.91
CA ARG A 476 -118.55 54.35 90.11
C ARG A 476 -117.08 54.05 89.81
N LEU A 477 -116.77 53.29 88.76
CA LEU A 477 -115.38 52.99 88.37
C LEU A 477 -114.64 54.23 87.84
N GLU A 478 -115.34 55.15 87.19
CA GLU A 478 -114.79 56.45 86.81
C GLU A 478 -114.51 57.33 88.04
N GLU A 479 -115.40 57.34 89.04
CA GLU A 479 -115.17 58.09 90.30
C GLU A 479 -113.98 57.52 91.12
N ILE A 480 -113.68 56.23 91.00
CA ILE A 480 -112.52 55.59 91.66
C ILE A 480 -111.20 55.92 90.95
N ARG A 481 -111.25 56.12 89.63
CA ARG A 481 -110.07 56.42 88.79
C ARG A 481 -109.62 57.85 88.98
#